data_AF-A0A2V2PWS4-F1
#
_entry.id   AF-A0A2V2PWS4-F1
#
_cell.length_a   1.000
_cell.length_b   1.000
_cell.length_c   1.000
_cell.angle_alpha   90.00
_cell.angle_beta   90.00
_cell.angle_gamma   90.00
#
_symmetry.space_group_name_H-M   'P 1'
#
loop_
_entity.id
_entity.type
_entity.pdbx_description
1 polymer ?
#
loop_
_entity_poly.entity_id
_entity_poly.type
_entity_poly.pdbx_seq_one_letter_code
_entity_poly.pdbx_strand_id
1 'polypeptide(L)'
;MTVDSASERRFERALASLRGLSVGDALGSQFFVPVNYPLLKRRVLPPGPWQWTDDTEMASSVLAVLSAHGRVDQDALATSFAEHHDFDRGYGPAVNRLLRLVREGGDWRELASALFNGQGSWGNGSAMRIAPLGAWYADDPEQATHQAEISSYTTHQHREAVVGAMAVAAAASLAAAPDGPPTPEELLDGVIALVP
;
A
#
# COMPACT_ATOMS: atom_id res chain seq x y z
N MET A 1 27.58 9.74 -10.08
CA MET A 1 26.64 10.01 -8.97
C MET A 1 26.64 8.77 -8.10
N THR A 2 27.29 8.82 -6.94
CA THR A 2 27.17 7.75 -5.95
C THR A 2 25.75 7.81 -5.42
N VAL A 3 24.93 6.81 -5.77
CA VAL A 3 23.67 6.60 -5.08
C VAL A 3 24.01 6.51 -3.59
N ASP A 4 23.36 7.30 -2.76
CA ASP A 4 23.60 7.28 -1.33
C ASP A 4 23.31 5.87 -0.80
N SER A 5 24.29 5.24 -0.16
CA SER A 5 24.18 3.91 0.46
C SER A 5 22.97 3.78 1.41
N ALA A 6 22.48 4.89 1.96
CA ALA A 6 21.25 4.91 2.73
C ALA A 6 20.01 4.70 1.85
N SER A 7 19.94 5.35 0.69
CA SER A 7 18.84 5.21 -0.28
C SER A 7 18.77 3.79 -0.85
N GLU A 8 19.91 3.17 -1.17
CA GLU A 8 19.96 1.77 -1.63
C GLU A 8 19.39 0.82 -0.58
N ARG A 9 19.78 0.97 0.69
CA ARG A 9 19.26 0.14 1.79
C ARG A 9 17.76 0.33 2.03
N ARG A 10 17.24 1.56 1.91
CA ARG A 10 15.80 1.84 1.99
C ARG A 10 15.04 1.15 0.86
N PHE A 11 15.56 1.24 -0.36
CA PHE A 11 14.99 0.58 -1.53
C PHE A 11 14.97 -0.94 -1.38
N GLU A 12 16.07 -1.55 -0.92
CA GLU A 12 16.16 -3.01 -0.74
C GLU A 12 15.10 -3.53 0.25
N ARG A 13 14.92 -2.86 1.39
CA ARG A 13 13.87 -3.22 2.36
C ARG A 13 12.47 -3.06 1.79
N ALA A 14 12.21 -1.94 1.12
CA ALA A 14 10.92 -1.67 0.50
C ALA A 14 10.60 -2.68 -0.62
N LEU A 15 11.60 -3.06 -1.43
CA LEU A 15 11.45 -4.07 -2.46
C LEU A 15 11.22 -5.47 -1.87
N ALA A 16 11.90 -5.82 -0.78
CA ALA A 16 11.64 -7.06 -0.06
C ALA A 16 10.21 -7.11 0.48
N SER A 17 9.73 -6.00 1.07
CA SER A 17 8.33 -5.86 1.51
C SER A 17 7.35 -5.98 0.34
N LEU A 18 7.62 -5.36 -0.81
CA LEU A 18 6.76 -5.45 -1.99
C LEU A 18 6.68 -6.87 -2.53
N ARG A 19 7.79 -7.62 -2.52
CA ARG A 19 7.79 -9.04 -2.91
C ARG A 19 6.90 -9.87 -1.97
N GLY A 20 7.03 -9.68 -0.66
CA GLY A 20 6.17 -10.33 0.33
C GLY A 20 4.68 -10.00 0.12
N LEU A 21 4.37 -8.72 -0.08
CA LEU A 21 3.02 -8.25 -0.41
C LEU A 21 2.49 -8.94 -1.67
N SER A 22 3.28 -8.99 -2.75
CA SER A 22 2.85 -9.59 -4.02
C SER A 22 2.53 -11.09 -3.92
N VAL A 23 3.25 -11.82 -3.06
CA VAL A 23 2.96 -13.24 -2.79
C VAL A 23 1.68 -13.38 -1.97
N GLY A 24 1.50 -12.54 -0.94
CA GLY A 24 0.30 -12.53 -0.10
C GLY A 24 -0.96 -12.19 -0.88
N ASP A 25 -0.89 -11.15 -1.70
CA ASP A 25 -1.92 -10.75 -2.67
C ASP A 25 -2.23 -11.91 -3.62
N ALA A 26 -1.25 -12.37 -4.43
CA ALA A 26 -1.52 -13.35 -5.47
C ALA A 26 -2.04 -14.69 -4.92
N LEU A 27 -1.55 -15.14 -3.76
CA LEU A 27 -2.09 -16.33 -3.09
C LEU A 27 -3.46 -16.07 -2.47
N GLY A 28 -3.63 -14.95 -1.78
CA GLY A 28 -4.88 -14.57 -1.12
C GLY A 28 -6.03 -14.44 -2.12
N SER A 29 -5.74 -13.88 -3.30
CA SER A 29 -6.70 -13.67 -4.37
C SER A 29 -7.34 -14.98 -4.85
N GLN A 30 -6.60 -16.10 -4.78
CA GLN A 30 -7.11 -17.42 -5.14
C GLN A 30 -8.26 -17.88 -4.23
N PHE A 31 -8.40 -17.30 -3.03
CA PHE A 31 -9.47 -17.62 -2.09
C PHE A 31 -10.65 -16.63 -2.16
N PHE A 32 -10.76 -15.84 -3.23
CA PHE A 32 -12.06 -15.30 -3.69
C PHE A 32 -12.76 -16.24 -4.69
N VAL A 33 -12.06 -17.27 -5.17
CA VAL A 33 -12.60 -18.27 -6.08
C VAL A 33 -13.18 -19.44 -5.26
N PRO A 34 -14.52 -19.66 -5.23
CA PRO A 34 -15.15 -20.61 -4.32
C PRO A 34 -14.63 -22.05 -4.40
N VAL A 35 -14.21 -22.51 -5.60
CA VAL A 35 -13.67 -23.86 -5.79
C VAL A 35 -12.34 -24.09 -5.04
N ASN A 36 -11.60 -23.03 -4.71
CA ASN A 36 -10.33 -23.12 -4.00
C ASN A 36 -10.50 -23.21 -2.47
N TYR A 37 -11.68 -22.91 -1.91
CA TYR A 37 -11.87 -22.83 -0.44
C TYR A 37 -11.50 -24.11 0.32
N PRO A 38 -11.80 -25.33 -0.19
CA PRO A 38 -11.38 -26.56 0.48
C PRO A 38 -9.85 -26.71 0.60
N LEU A 39 -9.06 -26.04 -0.26
CA LEU A 39 -7.60 -26.10 -0.24
C LEU A 39 -7.01 -25.40 0.99
N LEU A 40 -7.65 -24.33 1.49
CA LEU A 40 -7.22 -23.62 2.70
C LEU A 40 -7.24 -24.54 3.92
N LYS A 41 -8.35 -25.29 4.11
CA LYS A 41 -8.48 -26.26 5.21
C LYS A 41 -7.47 -27.39 5.12
N ARG A 42 -7.09 -27.79 3.91
CA ARG A 42 -6.11 -28.86 3.65
C ARG A 42 -4.66 -28.38 3.64
N ARG A 43 -4.41 -27.07 3.73
CA ARG A 43 -3.08 -26.45 3.56
C ARG A 43 -2.40 -26.87 2.25
N VAL A 44 -3.19 -26.96 1.18
CA VAL A 44 -2.72 -27.26 -0.17
C VAL A 44 -2.77 -25.98 -0.98
N LEU A 45 -1.75 -25.75 -1.82
CA LEU A 45 -1.70 -24.58 -2.69
C LEU A 45 -2.67 -24.74 -3.88
N PRO A 46 -3.42 -23.69 -4.26
CA PRO A 46 -4.14 -23.65 -5.53
C PRO A 46 -3.20 -23.84 -6.73
N PRO A 47 -3.70 -24.35 -7.88
CA PRO A 47 -2.88 -24.42 -9.09
C PRO A 47 -2.42 -23.03 -9.51
N GLY A 48 -1.15 -22.91 -9.90
CA GLY A 48 -0.58 -21.68 -10.45
C GLY A 48 -0.64 -21.64 -11.99
N PRO A 49 -0.18 -20.53 -12.62
CA PRO A 49 0.37 -19.34 -11.98
C PRO A 49 -0.72 -18.45 -11.36
N TRP A 50 -0.41 -17.75 -10.26
CA TRP A 50 -1.29 -16.77 -9.63
C TRP A 50 -0.95 -15.36 -10.10
N GLN A 51 -1.98 -14.58 -10.43
CA GLN A 51 -1.85 -13.17 -10.76
C GLN A 51 -2.03 -12.33 -9.48
N TRP A 52 -1.26 -11.26 -9.36
CA TRP A 52 -1.46 -10.22 -8.35
C TRP A 52 -2.61 -9.26 -8.75
N THR A 53 -3.17 -8.54 -7.79
CA THR A 53 -4.33 -7.64 -7.93
C THR A 53 -3.94 -6.17 -7.82
N ASP A 54 -4.93 -5.29 -7.64
CA ASP A 54 -4.74 -3.87 -7.39
C ASP A 54 -3.84 -3.58 -6.17
N ASP A 55 -3.82 -4.45 -5.16
CA ASP A 55 -2.93 -4.36 -4.01
C ASP A 55 -1.46 -4.20 -4.43
N THR A 56 -0.94 -5.12 -5.26
CA THR A 56 0.44 -5.09 -5.75
C THR A 56 0.67 -3.98 -6.78
N GLU A 57 -0.30 -3.70 -7.65
CA GLU A 57 -0.18 -2.64 -8.66
C GLU A 57 0.00 -1.27 -7.99
N MET A 58 -0.85 -0.97 -7.02
CA MET A 58 -0.78 0.27 -6.26
C MET A 58 0.48 0.30 -5.39
N ALA A 59 0.85 -0.80 -4.74
CA ALA A 59 2.08 -0.87 -3.95
C ALA A 59 3.34 -0.62 -4.80
N SER A 60 3.34 -1.07 -6.06
CA SER A 60 4.42 -0.82 -7.02
C SER A 60 4.53 0.66 -7.38
N SER A 61 3.40 1.36 -7.60
CA SER A 61 3.39 2.81 -7.80
C SER A 61 3.91 3.58 -6.58
N VAL A 62 3.56 3.14 -5.36
CA VAL A 62 4.10 3.74 -4.12
C VAL A 62 5.62 3.62 -4.07
N LEU A 63 6.17 2.42 -4.33
CA LEU A 63 7.62 2.22 -4.34
C LEU A 63 8.31 3.01 -5.46
N ALA A 64 7.71 3.11 -6.65
CA ALA A 64 8.25 3.89 -7.75
C ALA A 64 8.41 5.37 -7.38
N VAL A 65 7.38 5.97 -6.76
CA VAL A 65 7.41 7.36 -6.30
C VAL A 65 8.46 7.56 -5.19
N LEU A 66 8.52 6.66 -4.20
CA LEU A 66 9.54 6.74 -3.14
C LEU A 66 10.95 6.67 -3.73
N SER A 67 11.17 5.80 -4.71
CA SER A 67 12.48 5.62 -5.36
C SER A 67 12.89 6.88 -6.15
N ALA A 68 11.94 7.54 -6.80
CA ALA A 68 12.20 8.73 -7.61
C ALA A 68 12.33 10.02 -6.77
N HIS A 69 11.53 10.16 -5.71
CA HIS A 69 11.39 11.41 -4.97
C HIS A 69 11.94 11.35 -3.53
N GLY A 70 12.30 10.18 -3.03
CA GLY A 70 12.74 9.94 -1.65
C GLY A 70 11.63 10.05 -0.60
N ARG A 71 10.41 10.40 -1.02
CA ARG A 71 9.21 10.63 -0.20
C ARG A 71 7.96 10.52 -1.07
N VAL A 72 6.79 10.56 -0.46
CA VAL A 72 5.52 10.67 -1.19
C VAL A 72 5.40 12.06 -1.82
N ASP A 73 5.30 12.07 -3.14
CA ASP A 73 4.79 13.20 -3.92
C ASP A 73 3.37 12.81 -4.39
N GLN A 74 2.35 13.54 -3.90
CA GLN A 74 0.95 13.14 -4.14
C GLN A 74 0.54 13.29 -5.61
N ASP A 75 1.09 14.27 -6.32
CA ASP A 75 0.79 14.48 -7.74
C ASP A 75 1.42 13.35 -8.57
N ALA A 76 2.70 13.06 -8.34
CA ALA A 76 3.37 11.94 -9.00
C ALA A 76 2.70 10.60 -8.67
N LEU A 77 2.23 10.41 -7.43
CA LEU A 77 1.55 9.20 -6.99
C LEU A 77 0.17 9.04 -7.63
N ALA A 78 -0.64 10.10 -7.68
CA ALA A 78 -1.95 10.08 -8.34
C ALA A 78 -1.81 9.80 -9.84
N THR A 79 -0.83 10.43 -10.50
CA THR A 79 -0.50 10.15 -11.90
C THR A 79 -0.04 8.71 -12.08
N SER A 80 0.88 8.21 -11.26
CA SER A 80 1.37 6.83 -11.34
C SER A 80 0.24 5.81 -11.17
N PHE A 81 -0.69 6.03 -10.24
CA PHE A 81 -1.87 5.17 -10.10
C PHE A 81 -2.74 5.20 -11.35
N ALA A 82 -3.02 6.38 -11.91
CA ALA A 82 -3.88 6.52 -13.07
C ALA A 82 -3.27 5.92 -14.35
N GLU A 83 -1.96 6.06 -14.54
CA GLU A 83 -1.23 5.52 -15.70
C GLU A 83 -1.16 3.99 -15.67
N HIS A 84 -0.86 3.40 -14.50
CA HIS A 84 -0.72 1.95 -14.36
C HIS A 84 -2.05 1.22 -14.11
N HIS A 85 -3.14 1.97 -13.86
CA HIS A 85 -4.46 1.42 -13.57
C HIS A 85 -4.94 0.43 -14.66
N ASP A 86 -4.92 -0.85 -14.30
CA ASP A 86 -5.54 -1.94 -15.04
C ASP A 86 -6.90 -2.29 -14.43
N PHE A 87 -7.97 -2.11 -15.22
CA PHE A 87 -9.35 -2.30 -14.77
C PHE A 87 -9.63 -3.75 -14.32
N ASP A 88 -8.94 -4.73 -14.89
CA ASP A 88 -9.16 -6.16 -14.62
C ASP A 88 -8.44 -6.65 -13.36
N ARG A 89 -7.75 -5.76 -12.62
CA ARG A 89 -6.98 -6.11 -11.41
C ARG A 89 -7.79 -6.15 -10.11
N GLY A 90 -9.11 -5.95 -10.15
CA GLY A 90 -9.97 -6.11 -8.97
C GLY A 90 -10.26 -4.84 -8.17
N TYR A 91 -9.88 -3.67 -8.69
CA TYR A 91 -10.18 -2.38 -8.07
C TYR A 91 -11.65 -2.20 -7.69
N GLY A 92 -11.89 -1.64 -6.50
CA GLY A 92 -13.22 -1.21 -6.08
C GLY A 92 -13.84 -0.18 -7.05
N PRO A 93 -15.16 -0.21 -7.32
CA PRO A 93 -15.80 0.62 -8.37
C PRO A 93 -15.52 2.13 -8.26
N ALA A 94 -15.43 2.65 -7.04
CA ALA A 94 -15.14 4.06 -6.79
C ALA A 94 -13.72 4.46 -7.20
N VAL A 95 -12.71 3.67 -6.81
CA VAL A 95 -11.31 3.90 -7.17
C VAL A 95 -11.10 3.69 -8.67
N ASN A 96 -11.71 2.65 -9.24
CA ASN A 96 -11.75 2.40 -10.69
C ASN A 96 -12.20 3.65 -11.48
N ARG A 97 -13.31 4.28 -11.04
CA ARG A 97 -13.83 5.50 -11.67
C ARG A 97 -12.90 6.70 -11.48
N LEU A 98 -12.36 6.88 -10.27
CA LEU A 98 -11.43 7.95 -9.93
C LEU A 98 -10.20 7.91 -10.85
N LEU A 99 -9.49 6.78 -10.90
CA LEU A 99 -8.24 6.65 -11.64
C LEU A 99 -8.44 6.83 -13.15
N ARG A 100 -9.55 6.33 -13.70
CA ARG A 100 -9.92 6.59 -15.10
C ARG A 100 -10.09 8.08 -15.39
N LEU A 101 -10.77 8.83 -14.52
CA LEU A 101 -10.99 10.27 -14.72
C LEU A 101 -9.71 11.08 -14.56
N VAL A 102 -8.82 10.69 -13.65
CA VAL A 102 -7.48 11.30 -13.52
C VAL A 102 -6.67 11.07 -14.79
N ARG A 103 -6.69 9.85 -15.35
CA ARG A 103 -6.04 9.53 -16.64
C ARG A 103 -6.61 10.33 -17.82
N GLU A 104 -7.89 10.73 -17.75
CA GLU A 104 -8.56 11.58 -18.73
C GLU A 104 -8.29 13.10 -18.50
N GLY A 105 -7.44 13.46 -17.54
CA GLY A 105 -7.00 14.83 -17.27
C GLY A 105 -7.77 15.54 -16.16
N GLY A 106 -8.60 14.84 -15.38
CA GLY A 106 -9.26 15.40 -14.21
C GLY A 106 -8.30 15.64 -13.03
N ASP A 107 -8.57 16.66 -12.21
CA ASP A 107 -7.80 16.91 -10.98
C ASP A 107 -8.12 15.87 -9.91
N TRP A 108 -7.11 15.10 -9.50
CA TRP A 108 -7.26 14.06 -8.49
C TRP A 108 -7.74 14.61 -7.15
N ARG A 109 -7.41 15.86 -6.80
CA ARG A 109 -7.81 16.48 -5.51
C ARG A 109 -9.32 16.66 -5.45
N GLU A 110 -9.90 17.21 -6.51
CA GLU A 110 -11.35 17.38 -6.62
C GLU A 110 -12.06 16.03 -6.69
N LEU A 111 -11.53 15.10 -7.49
CA LEU A 111 -12.16 13.80 -7.68
C LEU A 111 -12.12 12.92 -6.42
N ALA A 112 -10.98 12.88 -5.71
CA ALA A 112 -10.82 12.11 -4.49
C ALA A 112 -11.66 12.68 -3.35
N SER A 113 -11.70 14.01 -3.19
CA SER A 113 -12.53 14.68 -2.18
C SER A 113 -14.03 14.56 -2.45
N ALA A 114 -14.46 14.42 -3.70
CA ALA A 114 -15.87 14.21 -4.05
C ALA A 114 -16.39 12.78 -3.81
N LEU A 115 -15.50 11.80 -3.57
CA LEU A 115 -15.92 10.41 -3.37
C LEU A 115 -16.86 10.26 -2.16
N PHE A 116 -17.90 9.43 -2.33
CA PHE A 116 -18.92 9.16 -1.30
C PHE A 116 -19.58 10.43 -0.76
N ASN A 117 -19.95 11.36 -1.66
CA ASN A 117 -20.57 12.65 -1.32
C ASN A 117 -19.73 13.47 -0.33
N GLY A 118 -18.40 13.40 -0.44
CA GLY A 118 -17.49 14.12 0.45
C GLY A 118 -17.12 13.39 1.74
N GLN A 119 -17.70 12.21 2.02
CA GLN A 119 -17.36 11.44 3.22
C GLN A 119 -16.07 10.63 3.05
N GLY A 120 -15.69 10.32 1.80
CA GLY A 120 -14.54 9.46 1.51
C GLY A 120 -14.81 7.97 1.73
N SER A 121 -13.92 7.14 1.18
CA SER A 121 -13.95 5.68 1.38
C SER A 121 -13.32 5.30 2.71
N TRP A 122 -14.04 4.52 3.52
CA TRP A 122 -13.51 3.75 4.67
C TRP A 122 -12.88 2.40 4.30
N GLY A 123 -12.75 2.09 3.00
CA GLY A 123 -12.16 0.84 2.53
C GLY A 123 -10.66 0.73 2.85
N ASN A 124 -10.14 -0.50 2.79
CA ASN A 124 -8.73 -0.81 3.07
C ASN A 124 -7.76 -0.47 1.92
N GLY A 125 -8.25 0.10 0.80
CA GLY A 125 -7.45 0.32 -0.41
C GLY A 125 -6.23 1.23 -0.20
N SER A 126 -6.27 2.11 0.81
CA SER A 126 -5.08 2.86 1.22
C SER A 126 -4.09 2.03 2.02
N ALA A 127 -4.55 1.09 2.84
CA ALA A 127 -3.72 0.28 3.73
C ALA A 127 -3.07 -0.90 2.99
N MET A 128 -3.78 -1.51 2.03
CA MET A 128 -3.29 -2.69 1.30
C MET A 128 -1.99 -2.46 0.53
N ARG A 129 -1.70 -1.20 0.15
CA ARG A 129 -0.56 -0.81 -0.69
C ARG A 129 0.66 -0.26 0.07
N ILE A 130 0.58 -0.12 1.40
CA ILE A 130 1.47 0.78 2.15
C ILE A 130 2.66 0.10 2.82
N ALA A 131 2.68 -1.24 2.89
CA ALA A 131 3.77 -1.96 3.54
C ALA A 131 5.18 -1.60 2.99
N PRO A 132 5.39 -1.46 1.66
CA PRO A 132 6.70 -1.03 1.13
C PRO A 132 7.11 0.38 1.60
N LEU A 133 6.15 1.29 1.81
CA LEU A 133 6.43 2.62 2.36
C LEU A 133 6.86 2.54 3.82
N GLY A 134 6.22 1.69 4.63
CA GLY A 134 6.68 1.44 5.99
C GLY A 134 8.11 0.92 6.02
N ALA A 135 8.41 -0.10 5.21
CA ALA A 135 9.75 -0.69 5.13
C ALA A 135 10.83 0.28 4.58
N TRP A 136 10.44 1.24 3.72
CA TRP A 136 11.33 2.32 3.28
C TRP A 136 11.82 3.16 4.47
N TYR A 137 10.92 3.47 5.40
CA TYR A 137 11.20 4.22 6.63
C TYR A 137 11.41 3.30 7.85
N ALA A 138 12.09 2.15 7.67
CA ALA A 138 12.37 1.21 8.75
C ALA A 138 13.17 1.80 9.93
N ASP A 139 13.87 2.91 9.71
CA ASP A 139 14.63 3.67 10.69
C ASP A 139 13.82 4.83 11.32
N ASP A 140 12.61 5.11 10.83
CA ASP A 140 11.80 6.25 11.23
C ASP A 140 10.28 5.93 11.14
N PRO A 141 9.73 5.20 12.13
CA PRO A 141 8.31 4.83 12.13
C PRO A 141 7.35 6.03 12.17
N GLU A 142 7.75 7.16 12.78
CA GLU A 142 6.94 8.39 12.79
C GLU A 142 6.83 8.98 11.38
N GLN A 143 7.94 9.04 10.64
CA GLN A 143 7.90 9.47 9.25
C GLN A 143 7.13 8.47 8.37
N ALA A 144 7.20 7.17 8.68
CA ALA A 144 6.40 6.15 8.00
C ALA A 144 4.89 6.42 8.11
N THR A 145 4.38 6.71 9.32
CA THR A 145 2.95 7.02 9.51
C THR A 145 2.56 8.34 8.85
N HIS A 146 3.41 9.37 8.95
CA HIS A 146 3.13 10.66 8.32
C HIS A 146 3.05 10.56 6.79
N GLN A 147 3.99 9.84 6.18
CA GLN A 147 3.99 9.63 4.72
C GLN A 147 2.85 8.72 4.27
N ALA A 148 2.44 7.75 5.09
CA ALA A 148 1.26 6.95 4.85
C ALA A 148 -0.01 7.81 4.80
N GLU A 149 -0.21 8.70 5.77
CA GLU A 149 -1.32 9.64 5.79
C GLU A 149 -1.36 10.51 4.53
N ILE A 150 -0.23 11.11 4.15
CA ILE A 150 -0.13 11.91 2.91
C ILE A 150 -0.51 11.06 1.68
N SER A 151 -0.03 9.82 1.61
CA SER A 151 -0.34 8.93 0.48
C SER A 151 -1.83 8.59 0.39
N SER A 152 -2.53 8.48 1.52
CA SER A 152 -3.93 8.06 1.60
C SER A 152 -4.86 9.00 0.86
N TYR A 153 -4.68 10.31 1.02
CA TYR A 153 -5.58 11.32 0.48
C TYR A 153 -5.70 11.33 -1.06
N THR A 154 -4.78 10.67 -1.77
CA THR A 154 -4.89 10.47 -3.24
C THR A 154 -6.10 9.63 -3.65
N THR A 155 -6.62 8.78 -2.76
CA THR A 155 -7.78 7.91 -3.05
C THR A 155 -8.77 7.75 -1.89
N HIS A 156 -8.33 7.94 -0.65
CA HIS A 156 -9.13 7.74 0.56
C HIS A 156 -9.05 8.98 1.46
N GLN A 157 -10.20 9.62 1.66
CA GLN A 157 -10.35 10.84 2.48
C GLN A 157 -10.92 10.55 3.88
N HIS A 158 -11.49 9.37 4.08
CA HIS A 158 -12.11 9.01 5.36
C HIS A 158 -11.04 8.68 6.41
N ARG A 159 -11.20 9.22 7.63
CA ARG A 159 -10.20 9.08 8.70
C ARG A 159 -9.82 7.63 9.01
N GLU A 160 -10.79 6.73 9.09
CA GLU A 160 -10.54 5.30 9.35
C GLU A 160 -9.63 4.63 8.30
N ALA A 161 -9.80 4.97 7.01
CA ALA A 161 -8.94 4.44 5.97
C ALA A 161 -7.52 4.99 6.05
N VAL A 162 -7.38 6.27 6.43
CA VAL A 162 -6.09 6.94 6.65
C VAL A 162 -5.37 6.31 7.85
N VAL A 163 -6.04 6.20 9.00
CA VAL A 163 -5.45 5.61 10.22
C VAL A 163 -5.10 4.13 10.02
N GLY A 164 -5.94 3.38 9.29
CA GLY A 164 -5.61 2.00 8.91
C GLY A 164 -4.33 1.90 8.08
N ALA A 165 -4.10 2.85 7.15
CA ALA A 165 -2.86 2.89 6.39
C ALA A 165 -1.66 3.30 7.26
N MET A 166 -1.83 4.26 8.17
CA MET A 166 -0.81 4.63 9.16
C MET A 166 -0.40 3.43 10.01
N ALA A 167 -1.36 2.64 10.50
CA ALA A 167 -1.09 1.46 11.32
C ALA A 167 -0.27 0.40 10.57
N VAL A 168 -0.62 0.11 9.31
CA VAL A 168 0.14 -0.84 8.48
C VAL A 168 1.55 -0.31 8.17
N ALA A 169 1.70 1.00 7.93
CA ALA A 169 3.00 1.61 7.70
C ALA A 169 3.90 1.56 8.94
N ALA A 170 3.34 1.85 10.13
CA ALA A 170 4.04 1.69 11.40
C ALA A 170 4.51 0.24 11.61
N ALA A 171 3.60 -0.73 11.43
CA ALA A 171 3.92 -2.15 11.58
C ALA A 171 5.02 -2.59 10.62
N ALA A 172 4.94 -2.18 9.35
CA ALA A 172 5.95 -2.52 8.35
C ALA A 172 7.30 -1.84 8.60
N SER A 173 7.31 -0.61 9.11
CA SER A 173 8.54 0.07 9.53
C SER A 173 9.22 -0.66 10.69
N LEU A 174 8.48 -0.92 11.77
CA LEU A 174 8.97 -1.63 12.96
C LEU A 174 9.46 -3.04 12.61
N ALA A 175 8.73 -3.78 11.77
CA ALA A 175 9.11 -5.14 11.36
C ALA A 175 10.37 -5.16 10.47
N ALA A 176 10.63 -4.08 9.73
CA ALA A 176 11.78 -3.96 8.84
C ALA A 176 13.00 -3.30 9.51
N ALA A 177 12.93 -2.99 10.80
CA ALA A 177 13.99 -2.32 11.53
C ALA A 177 15.32 -3.08 11.41
N PRO A 178 16.47 -2.39 11.42
CA PRO A 178 17.79 -3.02 11.26
C PRO A 178 18.10 -4.12 12.28
N ASP A 179 17.54 -4.01 13.49
CA ASP A 179 17.72 -4.97 14.58
C ASP A 179 16.79 -6.19 14.46
N GLY A 180 15.98 -6.23 13.40
CA GLY A 180 14.97 -7.25 13.15
C GLY A 180 13.58 -6.87 13.68
N PRO A 181 12.56 -7.71 13.40
CA PRO A 181 11.21 -7.44 13.87
C PRO A 181 11.11 -7.58 15.39
N PRO A 182 10.33 -6.72 16.07
CA PRO A 182 10.06 -6.85 17.50
C PRO A 182 9.21 -8.10 17.80
N THR A 183 9.03 -8.40 19.08
CA THR A 183 8.07 -9.45 19.48
C THR A 183 6.64 -9.05 19.10
N PRO A 184 5.69 -10.00 18.99
CA PRO A 184 4.31 -9.67 18.62
C PRO A 184 3.64 -8.64 19.53
N GLU A 185 3.91 -8.66 20.83
CA GLU A 185 3.36 -7.70 21.80
C GLU A 185 3.97 -6.31 21.59
N GLU A 186 5.30 -6.22 21.53
CA GLU A 186 6.02 -4.97 21.26
C GLU A 186 5.65 -4.35 19.90
N LEU A 187 5.35 -5.17 18.89
CA LEU A 187 4.87 -4.70 17.59
C LEU A 187 3.53 -3.97 17.74
N LEU A 188 2.58 -4.57 18.46
CA LEU A 188 1.24 -4.00 18.66
C LEU A 188 1.32 -2.73 19.51
N ASP A 189 2.09 -2.76 20.60
CA ASP A 189 2.30 -1.59 21.46
C ASP A 189 2.96 -0.43 20.69
N GLY A 190 3.97 -0.74 19.88
CA GLY A 190 4.63 0.25 19.02
C GLY A 190 3.68 0.86 17.99
N VAL A 191 2.83 0.06 17.34
CA VAL A 191 1.81 0.57 16.42
C VAL A 191 0.81 1.47 17.15
N ILE A 192 0.29 1.06 18.31
CA ILE A 192 -0.65 1.85 19.12
C ILE A 192 -0.05 3.20 19.52
N ALA A 193 1.25 3.26 19.84
CA ALA A 193 1.91 4.50 20.21
C ALA A 193 2.08 5.49 19.04
N LEU A 194 2.05 5.02 17.79
CA LEU A 194 2.31 5.81 16.58
C LEU A 194 1.04 6.25 15.83
N VAL A 195 -0.11 5.70 16.19
CA VAL A 195 -1.39 6.01 15.56
C VAL A 195 -2.31 6.79 16.51
N PRO A 196 -3.10 7.74 15.99
CA PRO A 196 -3.96 8.63 16.77
C PRO A 196 -5.26 7.98 17.25
#